data_AF-A0A3R7KAW0-F1
#
_entry.id   AF-A0A3R7KAW0-F1
#
_cell.length_a   1.000
_cell.length_b   1.000
_cell.length_c   1.000
_cell.angle_alpha   90.00
_cell.angle_beta   90.00
_cell.angle_gamma   90.00
#
_symmetry.space_group_name_H-M   'P 1'
#
loop_
_entity.id
_entity.type
_entity.pdbx_description
1 polymer ?
#
loop_
_entity_poly.entity_id
_entity_poly.type
_entity_poly.pdbx_seq_one_letter_code
_entity_poly.pdbx_strand_id
1 'polypeptide(L)'
;MSMIIKASMADDFESVQTQARIYFGVSMGLQLISCILLVVMPRIPFAREYTAEFRYTHEHRVERAHTSNDEFPVGTAEETEVSPLPDEHTAPFSGAEHNKDVLHVEGDADRMKDIDQVDNITSTGQMLNAQIMTVFKCIWPMLLSCFTVFGATLLVFPGVFFAAGGSNDWYATIIVAMFNLGDFLSRFFLLFKRLRPSPRVVLAGSFLRVLIVPLLVLCVRKIIPGDVLPYILCLLWGLTNGYFGGMAMIHCTRTPALLMAGQRSIAGIMANLSLLLGLFVGSSLAMAVIKGLPQ
;
A
#
# COMPACT_ATOMS: atom_id res chain seq x y z
N MET A 1 -3.75 -15.14 16.18
CA MET A 1 -4.38 -14.73 17.46
C MET A 1 -5.81 -15.24 17.57
N SER A 2 -6.74 -14.90 16.68
CA SER A 2 -8.16 -15.35 16.77
C SER A 2 -8.36 -16.87 16.82
N MET A 3 -7.55 -17.66 16.09
CA MET A 3 -7.58 -19.13 16.20
C MET A 3 -7.15 -19.63 17.58
N ILE A 4 -6.09 -19.05 18.15
CA ILE A 4 -5.55 -19.43 19.47
C ILE A 4 -6.58 -19.12 20.55
N ILE A 5 -7.24 -17.97 20.46
CA ILE A 5 -8.23 -17.55 21.45
C ILE A 5 -9.49 -18.44 21.37
N LYS A 6 -10.00 -18.69 20.15
CA LYS A 6 -11.15 -19.60 19.95
C LYS A 6 -10.84 -21.04 20.37
N ALA A 7 -9.57 -21.47 20.30
CA ALA A 7 -9.16 -22.80 20.76
C ALA A 7 -8.91 -22.85 22.28
N SER A 8 -8.67 -21.71 22.93
CA SER A 8 -8.24 -21.61 24.32
C SER A 8 -9.35 -21.18 25.29
N MET A 9 -10.49 -20.68 24.81
CA MET A 9 -11.55 -20.12 25.64
C MET A 9 -12.92 -20.70 25.27
N ALA A 10 -13.75 -20.98 26.28
CA ALA A 10 -15.14 -21.39 26.08
C ALA A 10 -15.97 -20.24 25.50
N ASP A 11 -17.06 -20.56 24.77
CA ASP A 11 -17.99 -19.61 24.13
C ASP A 11 -18.90 -18.87 25.15
N ASP A 12 -18.33 -18.42 26.28
CA ASP A 12 -19.01 -17.65 27.31
C ASP A 12 -18.82 -16.13 27.10
N PHE A 13 -19.82 -15.35 27.51
CA PHE A 13 -19.84 -13.89 27.35
C PHE A 13 -18.63 -13.18 28.00
N GLU A 14 -18.22 -13.62 29.19
CA GLU A 14 -17.02 -13.08 29.87
C GLU A 14 -15.72 -13.38 29.11
N SER A 15 -15.64 -14.56 28.49
CA SER A 15 -14.49 -14.95 27.67
C SER A 15 -14.37 -14.09 26.42
N VAL A 16 -15.48 -13.82 25.74
CA VAL A 16 -15.52 -12.94 24.56
C VAL A 16 -15.15 -11.49 24.93
N GLN A 17 -15.62 -11.00 26.09
CA GLN A 17 -15.26 -9.66 26.57
C GLN A 17 -13.76 -9.55 26.90
N THR A 18 -13.20 -10.57 27.56
CA THR A 18 -11.77 -10.64 27.89
C THR A 18 -10.92 -10.72 26.62
N GLN A 19 -11.35 -11.50 25.64
CA GLN A 19 -10.76 -11.58 24.31
C GLN A 19 -10.70 -10.20 23.62
N ALA A 20 -11.82 -9.47 23.59
CA ALA A 20 -11.88 -8.16 22.98
C ALA A 20 -10.90 -7.19 23.66
N ARG A 21 -10.86 -7.16 25.00
CA ARG A 21 -9.93 -6.31 25.77
C ARG A 21 -8.47 -6.60 25.46
N ILE A 22 -8.07 -7.87 25.39
CA ILE A 22 -6.69 -8.25 25.04
C ILE A 22 -6.37 -7.81 23.61
N TYR A 23 -7.27 -8.07 22.65
CA TYR A 23 -7.06 -7.73 21.24
C TYR A 23 -6.88 -6.21 21.04
N PHE A 24 -7.81 -5.40 21.56
CA PHE A 24 -7.72 -3.95 21.45
C PHE A 24 -6.56 -3.38 22.28
N GLY A 25 -6.28 -3.94 23.46
CA GLY A 25 -5.16 -3.52 24.31
C GLY A 25 -3.80 -3.67 23.63
N VAL A 26 -3.54 -4.83 23.03
CA VAL A 26 -2.29 -5.07 22.27
C VAL A 26 -2.20 -4.13 21.07
N SER A 27 -3.30 -3.96 20.32
CA SER A 27 -3.32 -3.06 19.16
C SER A 27 -3.04 -1.60 19.56
N MET A 28 -3.66 -1.10 20.63
CA MET A 28 -3.41 0.25 21.15
C MET A 28 -1.97 0.41 21.64
N GLY A 29 -1.42 -0.60 22.32
CA GLY A 29 -0.03 -0.58 22.77
C GLY A 29 0.96 -0.44 21.61
N LEU A 30 0.79 -1.24 20.55
CA LEU A 30 1.62 -1.16 19.34
C LEU A 30 1.48 0.20 18.63
N GLN A 31 0.27 0.76 18.57
CA GLN A 31 0.05 2.08 17.99
C GLN A 31 0.72 3.18 18.81
N LEU A 32 0.64 3.13 20.14
CA LEU A 32 1.29 4.09 21.05
C LEU A 32 2.81 4.04 20.92
N ILE A 33 3.41 2.84 20.88
CA ILE A 33 4.86 2.67 20.65
C ILE A 33 5.25 3.32 19.31
N SER A 34 4.47 3.10 18.27
CA SER A 34 4.73 3.68 16.95
C SER A 34 4.66 5.22 16.98
N CYS A 35 3.67 5.80 17.66
CA CYS A 35 3.58 7.25 17.86
C CYS A 35 4.77 7.81 18.65
N ILE A 36 5.21 7.12 19.70
CA ILE A 36 6.38 7.52 20.49
C ILE A 36 7.64 7.52 19.61
N LEU A 37 7.86 6.46 18.82
CA LEU A 37 8.98 6.36 17.90
C LEU A 37 8.98 7.52 16.88
N LEU A 38 7.82 7.88 16.34
CA LEU A 38 7.69 9.02 15.41
C LEU A 38 8.03 10.37 16.07
N VAL A 39 7.65 10.56 17.34
CA VAL A 39 7.98 11.79 18.08
C VAL A 39 9.47 11.84 18.46
N VAL A 40 10.09 10.69 18.72
CA VAL A 40 11.51 10.60 19.09
C VAL A 40 12.42 10.75 17.85
N MET A 41 11.99 10.28 16.68
CA MET A 41 12.80 10.24 15.45
C MET A 41 13.48 11.58 15.08
N PRO A 42 12.82 12.76 15.10
CA PRO A 42 13.46 14.04 14.77
C PRO A 42 14.50 14.51 15.81
N ARG A 43 14.52 13.91 17.01
CA ARG A 43 15.47 14.24 18.09
C ARG A 43 16.78 13.46 17.97
N ILE A 44 16.81 12.39 17.16
CA ILE A 44 18.00 11.55 17.01
C ILE A 44 18.98 12.26 16.05
N PRO A 45 20.23 12.53 16.47
CA PRO A 45 21.22 13.23 15.63
C PRO A 45 21.51 12.46 14.34
N PHE A 46 21.55 11.13 14.41
CA PHE A 46 21.70 10.25 13.25
C PHE A 46 20.61 10.46 12.19
N ALA A 47 19.34 10.59 12.58
CA ALA A 47 18.24 10.80 11.64
C ALA A 47 18.32 12.18 10.94
N ARG A 48 18.88 13.18 11.62
CA ARG A 48 19.04 14.55 11.09
C ARG A 48 20.17 14.65 10.06
N GLU A 49 21.17 13.79 10.15
CA GLU A 49 22.29 13.77 9.22
C GLU A 49 21.85 13.28 7.83
N TYR A 50 20.97 12.27 7.77
CA TYR A 50 20.55 11.63 6.51
C TYR A 50 19.19 12.12 5.97
N THR A 51 18.53 13.07 6.62
CA THR A 51 17.21 13.58 6.17
C THR A 51 17.20 15.10 6.20
N ALA A 52 17.25 15.71 5.00
CA ALA A 52 17.26 17.17 4.83
C ALA A 52 16.05 17.86 5.48
N GLU A 53 14.88 17.21 5.53
CA GLU A 53 13.67 17.77 6.15
C GLU A 53 13.79 17.93 7.67
N PHE A 54 14.46 17.00 8.36
CA PHE A 54 14.72 17.12 9.79
C PHE A 54 15.80 18.16 10.10
N ARG A 55 16.74 18.37 9.17
CA ARG A 55 17.73 19.43 9.26
C ARG A 55 17.09 20.81 9.12
N TYR A 56 16.30 21.00 8.06
CA TYR A 56 15.53 22.22 7.82
C TYR A 56 14.58 22.54 9.00
N THR A 57 13.83 21.54 9.49
CA THR A 57 12.92 21.72 10.63
C THR A 57 13.66 22.10 11.91
N HIS A 58 14.86 21.56 12.14
CA HIS A 58 15.68 21.90 13.28
C HIS A 58 16.25 23.33 13.17
N GLU A 59 16.82 23.69 12.03
CA GLU A 59 17.35 25.04 11.77
C GLU A 59 16.26 26.10 12.00
N HIS A 60 15.08 25.90 11.43
CA HIS A 60 13.94 26.81 11.60
C HIS A 60 13.39 26.86 13.05
N ARG A 61 13.58 25.79 13.83
CA ARG A 61 13.20 25.73 15.25
C ARG A 61 14.25 26.43 16.13
N VAL A 62 15.53 26.31 15.80
CA VAL A 62 16.62 27.02 16.47
C VAL A 62 16.55 28.51 16.17
N GLU A 63 16.33 28.90 14.92
CA GLU A 63 16.10 30.30 14.54
C GLU A 63 14.91 30.91 15.29
N ARG A 64 13.78 30.18 15.40
CA ARG A 64 12.62 30.62 16.20
C ARG A 64 12.92 30.71 17.70
N ALA A 65 13.77 29.86 18.24
CA ALA A 65 14.18 29.90 19.64
C ALA A 65 15.15 31.06 19.92
N HIS A 66 15.97 31.46 18.94
CA HIS A 66 16.82 32.63 19.02
C HIS A 66 16.03 33.94 18.85
N THR A 67 15.06 33.99 17.94
CA THR A 67 14.19 35.18 17.75
C THR A 67 13.17 35.40 18.87
N SER A 68 12.90 34.41 19.74
CA SER A 68 12.01 34.62 20.90
C SER A 68 12.71 35.22 22.13
N ASN A 69 14.05 35.34 22.11
CA ASN A 69 14.82 35.87 23.24
C ASN A 69 15.33 37.31 23.01
N ASP A 70 15.17 37.86 21.81
CA ASP A 70 15.56 39.23 21.49
C ASP A 70 14.31 40.08 21.16
N GLU A 71 14.09 41.11 21.96
CA GLU A 71 13.13 42.19 21.73
C GLU A 71 13.33 42.80 20.33
N PHE A 72 12.24 43.02 19.59
CA PHE A 72 12.23 43.62 18.25
C PHE A 72 13.10 44.89 18.14
N PRO A 73 13.75 45.08 16.98
CA PRO A 73 13.62 46.35 16.29
C PRO A 73 12.98 46.17 14.91
N VAL A 74 12.05 47.08 14.64
CA VAL A 74 11.51 47.38 13.31
C VAL A 74 12.67 47.76 12.38
N GLY A 75 12.83 47.00 11.28
CA GLY A 75 13.81 47.26 10.24
C GLY A 75 13.39 46.56 8.95
N THR A 76 13.05 47.38 7.96
CA THR A 76 12.77 47.16 6.53
C THR A 76 12.83 45.70 6.03
N ALA A 77 11.68 45.21 5.54
CA ALA A 77 11.63 44.04 4.67
C ALA A 77 12.38 44.35 3.37
N GLU A 78 13.63 43.90 3.26
CA GLU A 78 14.22 43.62 1.96
C GLU A 78 13.73 42.24 1.54
N GLU A 79 12.75 42.24 0.63
CA GLU A 79 12.50 41.11 -0.25
C GLU A 79 13.82 40.82 -1.00
N THR A 80 14.61 39.87 -0.49
CA THR A 80 15.66 39.27 -1.30
C THR A 80 14.94 38.39 -2.32
N GLU A 81 14.59 39.02 -3.42
CA GLU A 81 14.17 38.41 -4.67
C GLU A 81 15.31 37.46 -5.10
N VAL A 82 15.18 36.18 -4.76
CA VAL A 82 16.06 35.14 -5.29
C VAL A 82 15.82 35.12 -6.78
N SER A 83 16.76 35.68 -7.53
CA SER A 83 16.75 35.73 -8.99
C SER A 83 16.50 34.33 -9.56
N PRO A 84 15.73 34.20 -10.66
CA PRO A 84 15.57 32.92 -11.33
C PRO A 84 16.95 32.49 -11.83
N LEU A 85 17.51 31.43 -11.24
CA LEU A 85 18.70 30.79 -11.76
C LEU A 85 18.39 30.20 -13.16
N PRO A 86 19.35 30.24 -14.10
CA PRO A 86 19.09 30.04 -15.52
C PRO A 86 18.54 28.64 -15.84
N ASP A 87 17.60 28.59 -16.80
CA ASP A 87 17.13 27.38 -17.49
C ASP A 87 18.28 26.65 -18.21
N GLU A 88 19.12 25.93 -17.46
CA GLU A 88 20.22 25.15 -18.05
C GLU A 88 20.37 23.74 -17.48
N HIS A 89 19.24 23.12 -17.10
CA HIS A 89 19.13 21.67 -16.95
C HIS A 89 18.09 21.08 -17.88
N THR A 90 18.18 21.45 -19.17
CA THR A 90 17.70 20.60 -20.25
C THR A 90 18.64 19.39 -20.31
N ALA A 91 18.36 18.38 -19.49
CA ALA A 91 19.06 17.11 -19.57
C ALA A 91 19.00 16.59 -21.04
N PRO A 92 20.12 16.15 -21.63
CA PRO A 92 20.12 15.61 -22.97
C PRO A 92 19.61 14.17 -22.90
N PHE A 93 18.30 13.97 -22.75
CA PHE A 93 17.68 12.65 -22.91
C PHE A 93 16.49 12.75 -23.86
N SER A 94 16.66 12.11 -25.01
CA SER A 94 15.76 12.06 -26.15
C SER A 94 14.29 11.87 -25.75
N GLY A 95 13.43 12.78 -26.20
CA GLY A 95 11.99 12.84 -25.89
C GLY A 95 11.14 11.64 -26.32
N ALA A 96 11.74 10.53 -26.73
CA ALA A 96 11.06 9.28 -27.08
C ALA A 96 10.94 8.28 -25.91
N GLU A 97 11.71 8.43 -24.82
CA GLU A 97 11.66 7.51 -23.68
C GLU A 97 10.68 7.93 -22.56
N HIS A 98 10.20 9.18 -22.58
CA HIS A 98 9.36 9.75 -21.51
C HIS A 98 7.89 9.27 -21.51
N ASN A 99 7.47 8.47 -22.48
CA ASN A 99 6.05 8.11 -22.70
C ASN A 99 5.79 6.60 -22.70
N LYS A 100 6.75 5.79 -22.20
CA LYS A 100 6.56 4.34 -22.09
C LYS A 100 5.97 4.01 -20.72
N ASP A 101 4.87 3.25 -20.75
CA ASP A 101 4.26 2.75 -19.52
C ASP A 101 5.10 1.62 -18.89
N VAL A 102 4.78 1.27 -17.64
CA VAL A 102 5.46 0.21 -16.88
C VAL A 102 5.46 -1.16 -17.60
N LEU A 103 4.57 -1.40 -18.57
CA LEU A 103 4.49 -2.68 -19.32
C LEU A 103 5.51 -2.77 -20.47
N HIS A 104 6.01 -1.64 -20.94
CA HIS A 104 6.85 -1.53 -22.14
C HIS A 104 8.30 -1.11 -21.87
N VAL A 105 8.65 -0.93 -20.60
CA VAL A 105 9.98 -0.48 -20.19
C VAL A 105 10.84 -1.67 -19.79
N GLU A 106 12.01 -1.79 -20.42
CA GLU A 106 13.01 -2.81 -20.10
C GLU A 106 14.13 -2.18 -19.24
N GLY A 107 14.40 -2.76 -18.07
CA GLY A 107 15.46 -2.30 -17.16
C GLY A 107 15.34 -2.90 -15.76
N ASP A 108 16.47 -3.08 -15.07
CA ASP A 108 16.48 -3.56 -13.69
C ASP A 108 16.30 -2.39 -12.71
N ALA A 109 15.13 -2.31 -12.08
CA ALA A 109 14.77 -1.30 -11.08
C ALA A 109 15.81 -1.11 -9.97
N ASP A 110 16.51 -2.17 -9.60
CA ASP A 110 17.48 -2.13 -8.50
C ASP A 110 18.81 -1.47 -8.89
N ARG A 111 19.03 -1.18 -10.18
CA ARG A 111 20.27 -0.54 -10.68
C ARG A 111 20.11 0.95 -10.98
N MET A 112 18.92 1.52 -10.74
CA MET A 112 18.67 2.94 -11.01
C MET A 112 19.28 3.83 -9.94
N LYS A 113 19.82 4.97 -10.39
CA LYS A 113 20.12 6.11 -9.53
C LYS A 113 19.14 7.22 -9.86
N ASP A 114 18.57 7.83 -8.83
CA ASP A 114 17.69 8.99 -8.98
C ASP A 114 18.52 10.19 -9.43
N ILE A 115 18.08 10.84 -10.51
CA ILE A 115 18.83 11.93 -11.16
C ILE A 115 18.83 13.23 -10.34
N ASP A 116 17.87 13.37 -9.43
CA ASP A 116 17.61 14.56 -8.61
C ASP A 116 18.17 14.43 -7.19
N GLN A 117 18.86 13.34 -6.84
CA GLN A 117 19.40 13.14 -5.50
C GLN A 117 20.75 13.89 -5.34
N VAL A 118 20.71 15.21 -5.38
CA VAL A 118 21.83 16.11 -5.08
C VAL A 118 21.78 16.56 -3.61
N ASP A 119 22.94 16.91 -3.04
CA ASP A 119 23.02 17.42 -1.67
C ASP A 119 22.18 18.71 -1.55
N ASN A 120 21.46 18.87 -0.44
CA ASN A 120 20.70 20.06 -0.03
C ASN A 120 19.29 20.30 -0.61
N ILE A 121 18.69 19.39 -1.39
CA ILE A 121 17.28 19.53 -1.78
C ILE A 121 16.33 18.74 -0.87
N THR A 122 15.19 19.33 -0.53
CA THR A 122 14.17 18.69 0.32
C THR A 122 13.34 17.69 -0.50
N SER A 123 12.94 16.57 0.12
CA SER A 123 12.06 15.56 -0.51
C SER A 123 10.73 16.19 -0.95
N THR A 124 10.21 17.15 -0.17
CA THR A 124 9.04 17.95 -0.53
C THR A 124 9.24 18.79 -1.81
N GLY A 125 10.42 19.41 -1.99
CA GLY A 125 10.75 20.16 -3.21
C GLY A 125 10.85 19.27 -4.45
N GLN A 126 11.44 18.07 -4.31
CA GLN A 126 11.48 17.07 -5.38
C GLN A 126 10.08 16.61 -5.81
N MET A 127 9.15 16.45 -4.86
CA MET A 127 7.76 16.11 -5.16
C MET A 127 7.02 17.22 -5.90
N LEU A 128 7.23 18.49 -5.54
CA LEU A 128 6.55 19.62 -6.19
C LEU A 128 6.95 19.77 -7.67
N ASN A 129 8.22 19.48 -7.98
CA ASN A 129 8.76 19.54 -9.34
C ASN A 129 8.34 18.34 -10.21
N ALA A 130 7.79 17.29 -9.61
CA ALA A 130 7.37 16.10 -10.35
C ALA A 130 5.99 16.29 -10.99
N GLN A 131 5.94 16.14 -12.32
CA GLN A 131 4.69 16.24 -13.08
C GLN A 131 3.78 15.03 -12.82
N ILE A 132 2.71 15.22 -12.03
CA ILE A 132 1.75 14.16 -11.65
C ILE A 132 1.19 13.41 -12.87
N MET A 133 0.84 14.12 -13.94
CA MET A 133 0.25 13.53 -15.15
C MET A 133 1.22 12.57 -15.87
N THR A 134 2.52 12.90 -15.87
CA THR A 134 3.57 12.05 -16.42
C THR A 134 3.69 10.77 -15.61
N VAL A 135 3.75 10.91 -14.28
CA VAL A 135 3.80 9.76 -13.36
C VAL A 135 2.58 8.86 -13.58
N PHE A 136 1.37 9.44 -13.66
CA PHE A 136 0.14 8.70 -13.91
C PHE A 136 0.20 7.87 -15.19
N LYS A 137 0.54 8.50 -16.33
CA LYS A 137 0.61 7.82 -17.64
C LYS A 137 1.64 6.70 -17.66
N CYS A 138 2.71 6.82 -16.88
CA CYS A 138 3.69 5.77 -16.74
C CYS A 138 3.12 4.55 -16.00
N ILE A 139 2.51 4.76 -14.83
CA ILE A 139 2.15 3.68 -13.90
C ILE A 139 0.69 3.22 -13.95
N TRP A 140 -0.13 3.82 -14.82
CA TRP A 140 -1.58 3.55 -14.91
C TRP A 140 -1.96 2.05 -14.94
N PRO A 141 -1.23 1.14 -15.62
CA PRO A 141 -1.62 -0.28 -15.64
C PRO A 141 -1.46 -0.93 -14.28
N MET A 142 -0.44 -0.52 -13.51
CA MET A 142 -0.21 -1.02 -12.15
C MET A 142 -1.22 -0.42 -11.17
N LEU A 143 -1.64 0.84 -11.36
CA LEU A 143 -2.76 1.42 -10.60
C LEU A 143 -4.05 0.63 -10.86
N LEU A 144 -4.38 0.35 -12.12
CA LEU A 144 -5.56 -0.45 -12.45
C LEU A 144 -5.49 -1.84 -11.80
N SER A 145 -4.33 -2.51 -11.89
CA SER A 145 -4.10 -3.80 -11.22
C SER A 145 -4.33 -3.73 -9.71
N CYS A 146 -3.80 -2.69 -9.05
CA CYS A 146 -3.98 -2.45 -7.62
C CYS A 146 -5.47 -2.30 -7.27
N PHE A 147 -6.17 -1.39 -7.95
CA PHE A 147 -7.60 -1.16 -7.78
C PHE A 147 -8.41 -2.45 -7.95
N THR A 148 -8.16 -3.22 -9.02
CA THR A 148 -8.90 -4.45 -9.31
C THR A 148 -8.64 -5.54 -8.27
N VAL A 149 -7.39 -5.77 -7.87
CA VAL A 149 -7.05 -6.81 -6.87
C VAL A 149 -7.70 -6.52 -5.54
N PHE A 150 -7.51 -5.32 -5.01
CA PHE A 150 -7.99 -4.97 -3.68
C PHE A 150 -9.51 -4.76 -3.66
N GLY A 151 -10.07 -4.18 -4.72
CA GLY A 151 -11.52 -4.03 -4.88
C GLY A 151 -12.25 -5.36 -5.04
N ALA A 152 -11.76 -6.26 -5.91
CA ALA A 152 -12.33 -7.60 -6.02
C ALA A 152 -12.23 -8.35 -4.69
N THR A 153 -11.11 -8.20 -3.98
CA THR A 153 -10.89 -8.87 -2.70
C THR A 153 -11.94 -8.48 -1.67
N LEU A 154 -12.20 -7.18 -1.45
CA LEU A 154 -13.25 -6.75 -0.52
C LEU A 154 -14.67 -7.00 -1.02
N LEU A 155 -14.87 -7.05 -2.34
CA LEU A 155 -16.17 -7.41 -2.91
C LEU A 155 -16.59 -8.84 -2.53
N VAL A 156 -15.61 -9.76 -2.46
CA VAL A 156 -15.86 -11.20 -2.25
C VAL A 156 -15.61 -11.63 -0.81
N PHE A 157 -14.50 -11.20 -0.21
CA PHE A 157 -14.08 -11.61 1.13
C PHE A 157 -14.42 -10.52 2.17
N PRO A 158 -14.97 -10.88 3.35
CA PRO A 158 -15.29 -12.24 3.79
C PRO A 158 -16.69 -12.74 3.39
N GLY A 159 -17.60 -11.83 3.00
CA GLY A 159 -19.04 -12.10 2.92
C GLY A 159 -19.44 -13.29 2.05
N VAL A 160 -18.96 -13.33 0.80
CA VAL A 160 -19.32 -14.42 -0.14
C VAL A 160 -18.72 -15.76 0.30
N PHE A 161 -17.51 -15.74 0.88
CA PHE A 161 -16.89 -16.94 1.43
C PHE A 161 -17.64 -17.49 2.64
N PHE A 162 -18.19 -16.62 3.50
CA PHE A 162 -19.03 -17.05 4.63
C PHE A 162 -20.35 -17.65 4.16
N ALA A 163 -20.97 -17.09 3.12
CA ALA A 163 -22.18 -17.65 2.51
C ALA A 163 -21.97 -19.05 1.87
N ALA A 164 -20.73 -19.39 1.49
CA ALA A 164 -20.43 -20.70 0.91
C ALA A 164 -20.41 -21.83 1.95
N GLY A 165 -20.24 -21.52 3.24
CA GLY A 165 -19.94 -22.49 4.30
C GLY A 165 -21.07 -23.45 4.67
N GLY A 166 -20.68 -24.58 5.24
CA GLY A 166 -21.55 -25.52 5.95
C GLY A 166 -21.78 -25.14 7.43
N SER A 167 -22.47 -26.00 8.16
CA SER A 167 -22.90 -25.81 9.55
C SER A 167 -21.78 -25.92 10.61
N ASN A 168 -20.52 -25.75 10.23
CA ASN A 168 -19.38 -25.90 11.14
C ASN A 168 -19.04 -24.56 11.79
N ASP A 169 -19.07 -24.51 13.12
CA ASP A 169 -18.77 -23.31 13.90
C ASP A 169 -17.35 -22.77 13.66
N TRP A 170 -16.41 -23.61 13.23
CA TRP A 170 -15.05 -23.20 12.89
C TRP A 170 -14.88 -22.70 11.45
N TYR A 171 -15.90 -22.84 10.59
CA TYR A 171 -15.78 -22.55 9.17
C TYR A 171 -15.30 -21.12 8.91
N ALA A 172 -15.95 -20.11 9.50
CA ALA A 172 -15.58 -18.71 9.33
C ALA A 172 -14.15 -18.44 9.81
N THR A 173 -13.74 -19.06 10.93
CA THR A 173 -12.40 -18.92 11.48
C THR A 173 -11.34 -19.53 10.56
N ILE A 174 -11.61 -20.71 9.99
CA ILE A 174 -10.72 -21.38 9.04
C ILE A 174 -10.62 -20.58 7.74
N ILE A 175 -11.74 -20.04 7.22
CA ILE A 175 -11.73 -19.18 6.03
C ILE A 175 -10.82 -17.96 6.23
N VAL A 176 -10.97 -17.26 7.35
CA VAL A 176 -10.11 -16.10 7.66
C VAL A 176 -8.65 -16.54 7.79
N ALA A 177 -8.38 -17.69 8.40
CA ALA A 177 -7.03 -18.24 8.52
C ALA A 177 -6.42 -18.57 7.14
N MET A 178 -7.18 -19.21 6.25
CA MET A 178 -6.73 -19.57 4.91
C MET A 178 -6.43 -18.33 4.07
N PHE A 179 -7.29 -17.32 4.12
CA PHE A 179 -7.04 -16.06 3.42
C PHE A 179 -5.72 -15.41 3.89
N ASN A 180 -5.54 -15.27 5.21
CA ASN A 180 -4.34 -14.66 5.79
C ASN A 180 -3.09 -15.50 5.55
N LEU A 181 -3.19 -16.83 5.57
CA LEU A 181 -2.08 -17.73 5.25
C LEU A 181 -1.63 -17.55 3.81
N GLY A 182 -2.57 -17.49 2.86
CA GLY A 182 -2.27 -17.23 1.45
C GLY A 182 -1.61 -15.87 1.26
N ASP A 183 -2.17 -14.82 1.87
CA ASP A 183 -1.62 -13.46 1.80
C ASP A 183 -0.20 -13.38 2.40
N PHE A 184 0.03 -14.07 3.52
CA PHE A 184 1.36 -14.17 4.13
C PHE A 184 2.35 -14.90 3.23
N LEU A 185 2.01 -16.10 2.73
CA LEU A 185 2.88 -16.90 1.87
C LEU A 185 3.27 -16.17 0.59
N SER A 186 2.31 -15.48 -0.03
CA SER A 186 2.58 -14.69 -1.23
C SER A 186 3.55 -13.55 -0.94
N ARG A 187 3.34 -12.76 0.11
CA ARG A 187 4.29 -11.70 0.51
C ARG A 187 5.67 -12.28 0.83
N PHE A 188 5.73 -13.43 1.50
CA PHE A 188 6.98 -14.14 1.75
C PHE A 188 7.70 -14.48 0.43
N PHE A 189 6.98 -14.98 -0.58
CA PHE A 189 7.56 -15.25 -1.89
C PHE A 189 8.08 -13.99 -2.61
N LEU A 190 7.42 -12.83 -2.42
CA LEU A 190 7.86 -11.57 -3.04
C LEU A 190 9.20 -11.03 -2.49
N LEU A 191 9.66 -11.51 -1.32
CA LEU A 191 11.00 -11.20 -0.83
C LEU A 191 12.07 -11.71 -1.80
N PHE A 192 11.84 -12.86 -2.44
CA PHE A 192 12.77 -13.44 -3.39
C PHE A 192 12.60 -12.79 -4.77
N LYS A 193 13.59 -11.98 -5.20
CA LYS A 193 13.58 -11.29 -6.50
C LYS A 193 13.30 -12.23 -7.68
N ARG A 194 13.77 -13.48 -7.61
CA ARG A 194 13.58 -14.49 -8.67
C ARG A 194 12.10 -14.89 -8.88
N LEU A 195 11.27 -14.76 -7.84
CA LEU A 195 9.86 -15.08 -7.89
C LEU A 195 9.00 -13.88 -8.30
N ARG A 196 9.59 -12.72 -8.59
CA ARG A 196 8.83 -11.53 -8.98
C ARG A 196 8.38 -11.62 -10.45
N PRO A 197 7.07 -11.61 -10.74
CA PRO A 197 6.56 -11.65 -12.10
C PRO A 197 6.75 -10.31 -12.81
N SER A 198 6.77 -10.34 -14.14
CA SER A 198 6.78 -9.11 -14.95
C SER A 198 5.47 -8.33 -14.80
N PRO A 199 5.48 -7.00 -15.03
CA PRO A 199 4.27 -6.18 -14.91
C PRO A 199 3.08 -6.66 -15.75
N ARG A 200 3.33 -7.23 -16.94
CA ARG A 200 2.28 -7.82 -17.79
C ARG A 200 1.60 -9.02 -17.14
N VAL A 201 2.39 -9.88 -16.50
CA VAL A 201 1.86 -11.04 -15.75
C VAL A 201 1.08 -10.59 -14.53
N VAL A 202 1.51 -9.52 -13.85
CA VAL A 202 0.76 -8.93 -12.73
C VAL A 202 -0.61 -8.44 -13.21
N LEU A 203 -0.64 -7.64 -14.28
CA LEU A 203 -1.90 -7.13 -14.82
C LEU A 203 -2.84 -8.26 -15.26
N ALA A 204 -2.33 -9.22 -16.03
CA ALA A 204 -3.12 -10.37 -16.47
C ALA A 204 -3.62 -11.19 -15.29
N GLY A 205 -2.78 -11.47 -14.30
CA GLY A 205 -3.12 -12.21 -13.08
C GLY A 205 -4.19 -11.51 -12.23
N SER A 206 -4.15 -10.18 -12.15
CA SER A 206 -5.14 -9.36 -11.46
C SER A 206 -6.54 -9.44 -12.04
N PHE A 207 -6.67 -9.67 -13.36
CA PHE A 207 -7.97 -9.96 -13.98
C PHE A 207 -8.29 -11.46 -13.94
N LEU A 208 -7.31 -12.33 -14.15
CA LEU A 208 -7.49 -13.77 -14.19
C LEU A 208 -8.05 -14.33 -12.87
N ARG A 209 -7.66 -13.74 -11.73
CA ARG A 209 -8.19 -14.15 -10.42
C ARG A 209 -9.72 -14.05 -10.34
N VAL A 210 -10.38 -13.19 -11.14
CA VAL A 210 -11.85 -13.06 -11.15
C VAL A 210 -12.52 -14.38 -11.55
N LEU A 211 -11.82 -15.28 -12.25
CA LEU A 211 -12.32 -16.64 -12.57
C LEU A 211 -12.57 -17.52 -11.32
N ILE A 212 -12.00 -17.16 -10.16
CA ILE A 212 -12.30 -17.83 -8.89
C ILE A 212 -13.73 -17.50 -8.43
N VAL A 213 -14.29 -16.35 -8.80
CA VAL A 213 -15.61 -15.89 -8.35
C VAL A 213 -16.74 -16.79 -8.88
N PRO A 214 -16.81 -17.15 -10.18
CA PRO A 214 -17.77 -18.15 -10.65
C PRO A 214 -17.71 -19.46 -9.87
N LEU A 215 -16.52 -20.03 -9.65
CA LEU A 215 -16.35 -21.27 -8.89
C LEU A 215 -16.89 -21.14 -7.47
N LEU A 216 -16.64 -20.00 -6.82
CA LEU A 216 -17.19 -19.71 -5.50
C LEU A 216 -18.72 -19.61 -5.52
N VAL A 217 -19.32 -18.97 -6.55
CA VAL A 217 -20.78 -18.90 -6.70
C VAL A 217 -21.41 -20.29 -6.85
N LEU A 218 -20.76 -21.24 -7.55
CA LEU A 218 -21.23 -22.62 -7.61
C LEU A 218 -21.23 -23.30 -6.23
N CYS A 219 -20.24 -22.98 -5.38
CA CYS A 219 -20.20 -23.47 -4.00
C CYS A 219 -21.32 -22.87 -3.15
N VAL A 220 -21.57 -21.56 -3.27
CA VAL A 220 -22.65 -20.87 -2.55
C VAL A 220 -24.02 -21.43 -2.93
N ARG A 221 -24.26 -21.71 -4.22
CA ARG A 221 -25.50 -22.33 -4.69
C ARG A 221 -25.64 -23.82 -4.34
N LYS A 222 -24.70 -24.39 -3.58
CA LYS A 222 -24.66 -25.80 -3.17
C LYS A 222 -24.71 -26.79 -4.35
N ILE A 223 -24.29 -26.36 -5.54
CA ILE A 223 -24.13 -27.24 -6.72
C ILE A 223 -22.91 -28.15 -6.49
N ILE A 224 -21.85 -27.60 -5.91
CA ILE A 224 -20.70 -28.36 -5.41
C ILE A 224 -20.82 -28.40 -3.88
N PRO A 225 -21.26 -29.52 -3.28
CA PRO A 225 -21.38 -29.63 -1.84
C PRO A 225 -20.00 -29.81 -1.18
N GLY A 226 -19.83 -29.21 0.00
CA GLY A 226 -18.67 -29.41 0.87
C GLY A 226 -17.88 -28.14 1.18
N ASP A 227 -17.12 -28.19 2.28
CA ASP A 227 -16.38 -27.03 2.81
C ASP A 227 -14.93 -26.95 2.31
N VAL A 228 -14.40 -28.05 1.76
CA VAL A 228 -13.01 -28.18 1.31
C VAL A 228 -12.71 -27.24 0.15
N LEU A 229 -13.60 -27.17 -0.85
CA LEU A 229 -13.39 -26.33 -2.02
C LEU A 229 -13.38 -24.83 -1.65
N PRO A 230 -14.34 -24.30 -0.87
CA PRO A 230 -14.27 -22.94 -0.34
C PRO A 230 -12.96 -22.64 0.41
N TYR A 231 -12.42 -23.57 1.22
CA TYR A 231 -11.12 -23.37 1.88
C TYR A 231 -9.97 -23.22 0.89
N ILE A 232 -9.88 -24.09 -0.12
CA ILE A 232 -8.84 -24.03 -1.16
C ILE A 232 -8.96 -22.74 -1.97
N LEU A 233 -10.18 -22.37 -2.39
CA LEU A 233 -10.43 -21.14 -3.13
C LEU A 233 -10.09 -19.91 -2.28
N CYS A 234 -10.34 -19.94 -0.97
CA CYS A 234 -10.01 -18.84 -0.07
C CYS A 234 -8.50 -18.68 0.12
N LEU A 235 -7.77 -19.79 0.27
CA LEU A 235 -6.31 -19.79 0.30
C LEU A 235 -5.73 -19.21 -1.00
N LEU A 236 -6.24 -19.63 -2.16
CA LEU A 236 -5.81 -19.10 -3.45
C LEU A 236 -6.19 -17.61 -3.63
N TRP A 237 -7.35 -17.21 -3.11
CA TRP A 237 -7.79 -15.80 -3.11
C TRP A 237 -6.86 -14.91 -2.29
N GLY A 238 -6.44 -15.37 -1.11
CA GLY A 238 -5.42 -14.71 -0.29
C GLY A 238 -4.05 -14.69 -0.96
N LEU A 239 -3.61 -15.82 -1.53
CA LEU A 239 -2.33 -15.93 -2.23
C LEU A 239 -2.24 -14.97 -3.42
N THR A 240 -3.28 -14.92 -4.26
CA THR A 240 -3.33 -14.00 -5.39
C THR A 240 -3.49 -12.54 -4.97
N ASN A 241 -4.10 -12.26 -3.81
CA ASN A 241 -4.17 -10.91 -3.21
C ASN A 241 -2.78 -10.38 -2.85
N GLY A 242 -2.05 -11.09 -2.00
CA GLY A 242 -0.71 -10.64 -1.61
C GLY A 242 0.28 -10.66 -2.78
N TYR A 243 0.17 -11.63 -3.69
CA TYR A 243 1.11 -11.76 -4.82
C TYR A 243 0.91 -10.66 -5.87
N PHE A 244 -0.28 -10.55 -6.47
CA PHE A 244 -0.51 -9.56 -7.52
C PHE A 244 -0.68 -8.14 -6.95
N GLY A 245 -1.36 -7.99 -5.81
CA GLY A 245 -1.50 -6.70 -5.15
C GLY A 245 -0.17 -6.16 -4.63
N GLY A 246 0.63 -7.01 -3.98
CA GLY A 246 1.96 -6.65 -3.53
C GLY A 246 2.89 -6.29 -4.68
N MET A 247 2.88 -7.07 -5.77
CA MET A 247 3.71 -6.78 -6.93
C MET A 247 3.28 -5.52 -7.69
N ALA A 248 1.98 -5.23 -7.78
CA ALA A 248 1.50 -3.98 -8.37
C ALA A 248 2.05 -2.77 -7.60
N MET A 249 2.02 -2.82 -6.27
CA MET A 249 2.58 -1.76 -5.41
C MET A 249 4.10 -1.63 -5.56
N ILE A 250 4.83 -2.74 -5.68
CA ILE A 250 6.27 -2.73 -5.93
C ILE A 250 6.57 -2.11 -7.30
N HIS A 251 5.89 -2.54 -8.36
CA HIS A 251 6.12 -2.04 -9.72
C HIS A 251 5.70 -0.58 -9.92
N CYS A 252 4.71 -0.08 -9.17
CA CYS A 252 4.35 1.35 -9.18
C CYS A 252 5.53 2.25 -8.79
N THR A 253 6.28 1.86 -7.77
CA THR A 253 7.36 2.70 -7.21
C THR A 253 8.73 2.36 -7.79
N ARG A 254 8.93 1.10 -8.20
CA ARG A 254 10.19 0.56 -8.71
C ARG A 254 10.10 0.22 -10.19
N THR A 255 9.87 1.25 -11.01
CA THR A 255 9.88 1.13 -12.47
C THR A 255 11.02 1.94 -13.09
N PRO A 256 11.68 1.45 -14.16
CA PRO A 256 12.69 2.19 -14.91
C PRO A 256 12.21 3.48 -15.55
N ALA A 257 10.90 3.63 -15.72
CA ALA A 257 10.35 4.85 -16.30
C ALA A 257 10.24 6.02 -15.31
N LEU A 258 10.50 5.82 -14.01
CA LEU A 258 10.58 6.88 -13.01
C LEU A 258 12.05 7.21 -12.74
N LEU A 259 12.48 8.38 -13.22
CA LEU A 259 13.88 8.82 -13.19
C LEU A 259 14.21 9.66 -11.96
N MET A 260 13.20 10.29 -11.34
CA MET A 260 13.34 11.21 -10.20
C MET A 260 12.79 10.60 -8.91
N ALA A 261 13.41 10.91 -7.77
CA ALA A 261 12.96 10.51 -6.45
C ALA A 261 11.55 11.05 -6.13
N GLY A 262 11.29 12.32 -6.51
CA GLY A 262 9.97 12.93 -6.36
C GLY A 262 8.86 12.19 -7.13
N GLN A 263 9.15 11.71 -8.34
CA GLN A 263 8.22 10.92 -9.14
C GLN A 263 7.88 9.58 -8.49
N ARG A 264 8.87 8.91 -7.87
CA ARG A 264 8.65 7.64 -7.14
C ARG A 264 7.82 7.83 -5.88
N SER A 265 8.03 8.92 -5.15
CA SER A 265 7.21 9.30 -4.00
C SER A 265 5.74 9.51 -4.42
N ILE A 266 5.50 10.31 -5.46
CA ILE A 266 4.15 10.52 -6.01
C ILE A 266 3.55 9.21 -6.49
N ALA A 267 4.30 8.35 -7.19
CA ALA A 267 3.82 7.05 -7.63
C ALA A 267 3.35 6.18 -6.46
N GLY A 268 4.06 6.21 -5.32
CA GLY A 268 3.66 5.54 -4.09
C GLY A 268 2.34 6.09 -3.52
N ILE A 269 2.17 7.42 -3.50
CA ILE A 269 0.92 8.07 -3.06
C ILE A 269 -0.24 7.68 -3.98
N MET A 270 -0.04 7.72 -5.30
CA MET A 270 -1.06 7.34 -6.29
C MET A 270 -1.44 5.86 -6.17
N ALA A 271 -0.47 4.98 -5.93
CA ALA A 271 -0.73 3.56 -5.70
C ALA A 271 -1.58 3.35 -4.43
N ASN A 272 -1.30 4.09 -3.36
CA ASN A 272 -2.09 4.04 -2.13
C ASN A 272 -3.51 4.59 -2.32
N LEU A 273 -3.68 5.69 -3.07
CA LEU A 273 -5.01 6.22 -3.43
C LEU A 273 -5.81 5.21 -4.25
N SER A 274 -5.17 4.56 -5.22
CA SER A 274 -5.78 3.52 -6.05
C SER A 274 -6.22 2.32 -5.21
N LEU A 275 -5.39 1.88 -4.26
CA LEU A 275 -5.72 0.85 -3.28
C LEU A 275 -6.96 1.24 -2.47
N LEU A 276 -6.97 2.43 -1.86
CA LEU A 276 -8.08 2.92 -1.04
C LEU A 276 -9.38 3.04 -1.83
N LEU A 277 -9.31 3.52 -3.08
CA LEU A 277 -10.45 3.58 -3.97
C LEU A 277 -10.98 2.18 -4.29
N GLY A 278 -10.09 1.21 -4.53
CA GLY A 278 -10.45 -0.20 -4.71
C GLY A 278 -11.19 -0.74 -3.49
N LEU A 279 -10.65 -0.53 -2.29
CA LEU A 279 -11.29 -0.92 -1.03
C LEU A 279 -12.70 -0.32 -0.89
N PHE A 280 -12.83 0.99 -1.14
CA PHE A 280 -14.10 1.70 -1.02
C PHE A 280 -15.15 1.15 -1.99
N VAL A 281 -14.81 1.01 -3.27
CA VAL A 281 -15.72 0.49 -4.30
C VAL A 281 -16.06 -0.97 -4.02
N GLY A 282 -15.07 -1.80 -3.69
CA GLY A 282 -15.24 -3.21 -3.36
C GLY A 282 -16.18 -3.42 -2.18
N SER A 283 -15.97 -2.69 -1.08
CA SER A 283 -16.82 -2.75 0.10
C SER A 283 -18.25 -2.26 -0.19
N SER A 284 -18.40 -1.21 -0.99
CA SER A 284 -19.72 -0.67 -1.35
C SER A 284 -20.52 -1.68 -2.18
N LEU A 285 -19.86 -2.34 -3.14
CA LEU A 285 -20.47 -3.39 -3.96
C LEU A 285 -20.74 -4.67 -3.18
N ALA A 286 -19.89 -5.04 -2.21
CA ALA A 286 -20.10 -6.21 -1.36
C ALA A 286 -21.47 -6.16 -0.67
N MET A 287 -21.88 -4.99 -0.18
CA MET A 287 -23.18 -4.78 0.46
C MET A 287 -24.35 -5.05 -0.50
N ALA A 288 -24.20 -4.72 -1.79
CA ALA A 288 -25.20 -5.02 -2.81
C ALA A 288 -25.24 -6.52 -3.13
N VAL A 289 -24.08 -7.17 -3.23
CA VAL A 289 -23.97 -8.61 -3.52
C VAL A 289 -24.58 -9.45 -2.40
N ILE A 290 -24.31 -9.11 -1.13
CA ILE A 290 -24.86 -9.85 0.02
C ILE A 290 -26.39 -9.81 0.03
N LYS A 291 -27.02 -8.70 -0.37
CA LYS A 291 -28.48 -8.61 -0.50
C LYS A 291 -29.06 -9.48 -1.62
N GLY A 292 -28.26 -9.80 -2.64
CA GLY A 292 -28.68 -10.59 -3.80
C GLY A 292 -28.37 -12.09 -3.70
N LEU A 293 -27.68 -12.53 -2.65
CA LEU A 293 -27.40 -13.95 -2.42
C LEU A 293 -28.66 -14.66 -1.90
N PRO A 294 -28.97 -15.88 -2.39
CA PRO A 294 -30.07 -16.67 -1.85
C PRO A 294 -29.76 -16.96 -0.37
N GLN A 295 -30.75 -16.69 0.49
CA GLN A 295 -30.70 -17.01 1.92
C GLN A 295 -30.73 -18.53 2.15
#